data_AF-A0A7S0G6C6-F1
#
_entry.id   AF-A0A7S0G6C6-F1
#
_cell.length_a   1.000
_cell.length_b   1.000
_cell.length_c   1.000
_cell.angle_alpha   90.00
_cell.angle_beta   90.00
_cell.angle_gamma   90.00
#
_symmetry.space_group_name_H-M   'P 1'
#
loop_
_entity.id
_entity.type
_entity.pdbx_description
1 polymer ?
#
loop_
_entity_poly.entity_id
_entity_poly.type
_entity_poly.pdbx_seq_one_letter_code
_entity_poly.pdbx_strand_id
1 'polypeptide(L)'
;KAISLSDSTGTVWACSTLISESTEPNTLTASIGAYPNYQGELRPSGTVRVTFDYDNTFKLEYNIRGLENNCVGCGIHIHAGVSCETHEQVLGHGWNGDFVRDLWTSKYGSVYSTDGDGSGSSHFYLYNALNIGLNYGHTVVLHGE
;
A
#
# COMPACT_ATOMS: atom_id res chain seq x y z
N LYS A 1 20.86 5.29 -7.46
CA LYS A 1 20.10 4.25 -8.19
C LYS A 1 19.83 3.13 -7.19
N ALA A 2 18.61 3.00 -6.68
CA ALA A 2 18.24 1.86 -5.86
C ALA A 2 17.36 0.93 -6.72
N ILE A 3 17.74 -0.34 -6.75
CA ILE A 3 16.95 -1.44 -7.30
C ILE A 3 16.30 -2.07 -6.07
N SER A 4 14.97 -1.97 -5.92
CA SER A 4 14.23 -2.77 -4.95
C SER A 4 13.77 -4.06 -5.63
N LEU A 5 14.26 -5.20 -5.14
CA LEU A 5 13.76 -6.53 -5.45
C LEU A 5 13.16 -7.08 -4.16
N SER A 6 11.85 -7.25 -4.13
CA SER A 6 11.13 -7.95 -3.08
C SER A 6 9.99 -8.73 -3.75
N ASP A 7 10.17 -10.05 -3.85
CA ASP A 7 9.16 -11.03 -4.25
C ASP A 7 8.42 -11.45 -2.98
N SER A 8 7.18 -11.00 -2.83
CA SER A 8 6.22 -11.61 -1.92
C SER A 8 5.35 -12.53 -2.75
N THR A 9 5.41 -13.82 -2.41
CA THR A 9 4.81 -14.96 -3.13
C THR A 9 3.28 -15.00 -3.11
N GLY A 10 2.62 -13.84 -2.97
CA GLY A 10 1.16 -13.70 -2.89
C GLY A 10 0.59 -13.06 -4.16
N THR A 11 -0.66 -13.39 -4.49
CA THR A 11 -1.32 -12.84 -5.68
C THR A 11 -1.62 -11.35 -5.46
N VAL A 12 -1.35 -10.52 -6.47
CA VAL A 12 -1.58 -9.07 -6.43
C VAL A 12 -2.90 -8.72 -7.10
N TRP A 13 -3.76 -7.92 -6.44
CA TRP A 13 -5.10 -7.64 -6.96
C TRP A 13 -5.46 -6.17 -7.06
N ALA A 14 -4.81 -5.29 -6.29
CA ALA A 14 -5.16 -3.87 -6.30
C ALA A 14 -3.95 -2.92 -6.33
N CYS A 15 -4.10 -1.74 -6.94
CA CYS A 15 -3.08 -0.69 -7.02
C CYS A 15 -3.72 0.72 -7.04
N SER A 16 -3.05 1.72 -6.46
CA SER A 16 -3.34 3.15 -6.67
C SER A 16 -2.11 4.03 -6.39
N THR A 17 -2.03 5.22 -6.97
CA THR A 17 -0.98 6.21 -6.64
C THR A 17 -1.37 7.13 -5.47
N LEU A 18 -0.42 7.47 -4.61
CA LEU A 18 -0.56 8.43 -3.50
C LEU A 18 -0.50 9.87 -4.00
N ILE A 19 -1.49 10.68 -3.62
CA ILE A 19 -1.61 12.11 -3.93
C ILE A 19 -1.83 12.94 -2.66
N SER A 20 -1.35 14.19 -2.63
CA SER A 20 -1.56 15.10 -1.49
C SER A 20 -3.02 15.46 -1.30
N GLU A 21 -3.47 15.49 -0.06
CA GLU A 21 -4.77 16.02 0.32
C GLU A 21 -4.70 17.55 0.43
N SER A 22 -5.53 18.26 -0.34
CA SER A 22 -5.42 19.72 -0.50
C SER A 22 -5.63 20.51 0.80
N THR A 23 -6.31 19.92 1.79
CA THR A 23 -6.62 20.55 3.08
C THR A 23 -5.79 20.01 4.23
N GLU A 24 -5.00 18.94 4.03
CA GLU A 24 -4.22 18.25 5.07
C GLU A 24 -2.77 18.08 4.59
N PRO A 25 -1.87 19.05 4.86
CA PRO A 25 -0.56 19.14 4.23
C PRO A 25 0.40 17.98 4.59
N ASN A 26 0.09 17.21 5.63
CA ASN A 26 0.82 16.03 6.05
C ASN A 26 0.14 14.71 5.64
N THR A 27 -0.85 14.76 4.74
CA THR A 27 -1.63 13.58 4.35
C THR A 27 -1.56 13.30 2.86
N LEU A 28 -1.36 12.03 2.53
CA LEU A 28 -1.50 11.47 1.19
C LEU A 28 -2.71 10.53 1.14
N THR A 29 -3.39 10.48 -0.01
CA THR A 29 -4.52 9.57 -0.26
C THR A 29 -4.32 8.79 -1.55
N ALA A 30 -4.91 7.60 -1.61
CA ALA A 30 -4.93 6.73 -2.79
C ALA A 30 -6.32 6.10 -2.93
N SER A 31 -6.85 6.06 -4.15
CA SER A 31 -8.13 5.39 -4.46
C SER A 31 -7.87 4.04 -5.10
N ILE A 32 -8.04 2.98 -4.32
CA ILE A 32 -7.73 1.61 -4.71
C ILE A 32 -8.57 1.18 -5.91
N GLY A 33 -7.91 0.64 -6.92
CA GLY A 33 -8.52 -0.03 -8.07
C GLY A 33 -7.82 -1.36 -8.37
N ALA A 34 -8.25 -2.06 -9.42
CA ALA A 34 -7.63 -3.32 -9.81
C ALA A 34 -6.15 -3.14 -10.21
N TYR A 35 -5.32 -4.14 -9.88
CA TYR A 35 -3.91 -4.16 -10.25
C TYR A 35 -3.74 -4.29 -11.78
N PRO A 36 -2.67 -3.70 -12.38
CA PRO A 36 -2.36 -3.89 -13.79
C PRO A 36 -2.45 -5.35 -14.24
N ASN A 37 -3.15 -5.59 -15.33
CA ASN A 37 -3.35 -6.93 -15.91
C ASN A 37 -4.11 -7.94 -15.03
N TYR A 38 -4.67 -7.55 -13.88
CA TYR A 38 -5.49 -8.47 -13.08
C TYR A 38 -6.75 -8.90 -13.87
N GLN A 39 -6.91 -10.22 -14.06
CA GLN A 39 -8.02 -10.82 -14.82
C GLN A 39 -9.02 -11.58 -13.93
N GLY A 40 -8.87 -11.52 -12.60
CA GLY A 40 -9.74 -12.26 -11.69
C GLY A 40 -11.12 -11.62 -11.48
N GLU A 41 -11.91 -12.25 -10.62
CA GLU A 41 -13.30 -11.86 -10.37
C GLU A 41 -13.46 -10.77 -9.30
N LEU A 42 -12.44 -10.55 -8.47
CA LEU A 42 -12.49 -9.51 -7.44
C LEU A 42 -12.63 -8.13 -8.07
N ARG A 43 -13.25 -7.19 -7.34
CA ARG A 43 -13.42 -5.80 -7.77
C ARG A 43 -12.91 -4.89 -6.66
N PRO A 44 -11.59 -4.84 -6.43
CA PRO A 44 -11.02 -4.03 -5.38
C PRO A 44 -11.41 -2.57 -5.54
N SER A 45 -11.90 -1.98 -4.46
CA SER A 45 -12.16 -0.55 -4.38
C SER A 45 -11.96 -0.06 -2.95
N GLY A 46 -11.75 1.24 -2.80
CA GLY A 46 -11.60 1.84 -1.47
C GLY A 46 -10.62 2.99 -1.47
N THR A 47 -10.26 3.42 -0.27
CA THR A 47 -9.31 4.51 -0.03
C THR A 47 -8.26 4.10 0.97
N VAL A 48 -7.02 4.49 0.68
CA VAL A 48 -5.92 4.48 1.64
C VAL A 48 -5.54 5.91 1.95
N ARG A 49 -5.34 6.23 3.22
CA ARG A 49 -4.88 7.52 3.71
C ARG A 49 -3.62 7.34 4.53
N VAL A 50 -2.58 8.12 4.24
CA VAL A 50 -1.29 8.08 4.93
C VAL A 50 -1.03 9.44 5.53
N THR A 51 -1.11 9.55 6.86
CA THR A 51 -0.87 10.79 7.59
C THR A 51 0.47 10.72 8.29
N PHE A 52 1.36 11.66 7.98
CA PHE A 52 2.73 11.71 8.49
C PHE A 52 2.82 12.56 9.76
N ASP A 53 3.61 12.06 10.72
CA ASP A 53 4.06 12.79 11.90
C ASP A 53 5.38 13.53 11.63
N TYR A 54 5.78 14.40 12.56
CA TYR A 54 6.99 15.24 12.44
C TYR A 54 8.30 14.44 12.30
N ASP A 55 8.35 13.21 12.81
CA ASP A 55 9.51 12.31 12.71
C ASP A 55 9.50 11.42 11.46
N ASN A 56 8.52 11.62 10.56
CA ASN A 56 8.26 10.82 9.36
C ASN A 56 7.76 9.39 9.63
N THR A 57 7.42 9.04 10.88
CA THR A 57 6.48 7.93 11.08
C THR A 57 5.13 8.34 10.48
N PHE A 58 4.32 7.35 10.10
CA PHE A 58 3.01 7.62 9.52
C PHE A 58 1.98 6.62 9.98
N LYS A 59 0.74 7.11 10.06
CA LYS A 59 -0.47 6.30 10.18
C LYS A 59 -0.97 5.97 8.77
N LEU A 60 -1.03 4.68 8.43
CA LEU A 60 -1.69 4.20 7.23
C LEU A 60 -3.08 3.68 7.61
N GLU A 61 -4.11 4.35 7.14
CA GLU A 61 -5.51 4.00 7.31
C GLU A 61 -6.07 3.48 6.00
N TYR A 62 -6.91 2.44 6.08
CA TYR A 62 -7.57 1.89 4.90
C TYR A 62 -9.07 1.70 5.15
N ASN A 63 -9.83 1.86 4.08
CA ASN A 63 -11.22 1.46 3.95
C ASN A 63 -11.39 0.83 2.58
N ILE A 64 -11.50 -0.49 2.52
CA ILE A 64 -11.37 -1.30 1.31
C ILE A 64 -12.49 -2.32 1.23
N ARG A 65 -12.84 -2.73 0.02
CA ARG A 65 -13.90 -3.69 -0.26
C ARG A 65 -13.71 -4.38 -1.60
N GLY A 66 -14.50 -5.42 -1.85
CA GLY A 66 -14.46 -6.19 -3.08
C GLY A 66 -13.18 -7.04 -3.20
N LEU A 67 -12.63 -7.42 -2.04
CA LEU A 67 -11.46 -8.28 -1.88
C LEU A 67 -11.91 -9.70 -1.48
N GLU A 68 -10.96 -10.59 -1.23
CA GLU A 68 -11.24 -11.92 -0.70
C GLU A 68 -11.97 -11.85 0.65
N ASN A 69 -12.90 -12.78 0.86
CA ASN A 69 -13.67 -12.87 2.09
C ASN A 69 -12.81 -13.48 3.21
N ASN A 70 -12.93 -12.95 4.43
CA ASN A 70 -12.26 -13.45 5.63
C ASN A 70 -10.73 -13.55 5.50
N CYS A 71 -10.10 -12.69 4.71
CA CYS A 71 -8.65 -12.65 4.61
C CYS A 71 -8.10 -12.10 5.94
N VAL A 72 -7.06 -12.75 6.50
CA VAL A 72 -6.49 -12.39 7.80
C VAL A 72 -4.99 -12.16 7.66
N GLY A 73 -4.56 -10.90 7.75
CA GLY A 73 -3.14 -10.57 7.69
C GLY A 73 -2.57 -10.51 6.27
N CYS A 74 -3.41 -10.22 5.28
CA CYS A 74 -3.00 -10.00 3.89
C CYS A 74 -2.17 -8.71 3.74
N GLY A 75 -1.28 -8.66 2.76
CA GLY A 75 -0.30 -7.58 2.62
C GLY A 75 -0.86 -6.29 2.02
N ILE A 76 -0.50 -5.15 2.60
CA ILE A 76 -0.75 -3.82 2.02
C ILE A 76 0.52 -2.97 2.14
N HIS A 77 1.04 -2.47 1.02
CA HIS A 77 2.37 -1.85 0.98
C HIS A 77 2.39 -0.58 0.13
N ILE A 78 3.20 0.40 0.51
CA ILE A 78 3.67 1.44 -0.42
C ILE A 78 4.83 0.83 -1.22
N HIS A 79 4.78 0.94 -2.54
CA HIS A 79 5.75 0.42 -3.49
C HIS A 79 6.67 1.52 -4.03
N ALA A 80 7.84 1.13 -4.55
CA ALA A 80 8.80 2.06 -5.14
C ALA A 80 8.35 2.61 -6.50
N GLY A 81 7.36 1.98 -7.13
CA GLY A 81 6.76 2.44 -8.37
C GLY A 81 5.87 3.65 -8.19
N VAL A 82 5.63 4.35 -9.30
CA VAL A 82 4.86 5.60 -9.33
C VAL A 82 3.66 5.57 -10.28
N SER A 83 3.37 4.40 -10.86
CA SER A 83 2.23 4.20 -11.75
C SER A 83 1.64 2.80 -11.59
N CYS A 84 0.31 2.75 -11.65
CA CYS A 84 -0.50 1.53 -11.72
C CYS A 84 -1.02 1.28 -13.15
N GLU A 85 -0.35 1.77 -14.18
CA GLU A 85 -0.73 1.51 -15.58
C GLU A 85 -0.22 0.16 -16.08
N THR A 86 1.01 -0.22 -15.66
CA THR A 86 1.64 -1.49 -16.03
C THR A 86 2.30 -2.14 -14.82
N HIS A 87 2.44 -3.48 -14.84
CA HIS A 87 3.08 -4.23 -13.75
C HIS A 87 4.52 -3.76 -13.52
N GLU A 88 5.25 -3.48 -14.59
CA GLU A 88 6.66 -3.08 -14.58
C GLU A 88 6.89 -1.71 -13.93
N GLN A 89 5.86 -0.87 -13.88
CA GLN A 89 5.93 0.46 -13.26
C GLN A 89 5.62 0.46 -11.76
N VAL A 90 5.05 -0.63 -11.22
CA VAL A 90 4.70 -0.74 -9.80
C VAL A 90 5.94 -1.06 -8.93
N LEU A 91 6.90 -1.81 -9.46
CA LEU A 91 8.14 -2.20 -8.75
C LEU A 91 7.88 -2.95 -7.43
N GLY A 92 8.93 -3.17 -6.62
CA GLY A 92 8.85 -3.79 -5.29
C GLY A 92 8.46 -2.80 -4.18
N HIS A 93 8.62 -3.17 -2.91
CA HIS A 93 8.22 -2.27 -1.82
C HIS A 93 9.05 -0.96 -1.82
N GLY A 94 8.45 0.10 -1.27
CA GLY A 94 9.01 1.46 -1.22
C GLY A 94 9.55 1.79 0.17
N TRP A 95 10.86 1.67 0.35
CA TRP A 95 11.55 2.09 1.58
C TRP A 95 12.99 2.52 1.28
N ASN A 96 13.59 3.25 2.21
CA ASN A 96 15.02 3.57 2.15
C ASN A 96 15.86 2.56 2.93
N GLY A 97 16.42 1.60 2.20
CA GLY A 97 17.24 0.51 2.73
C GLY A 97 18.54 0.93 3.43
N ASP A 98 19.01 2.16 3.22
CA ASP A 98 20.22 2.67 3.89
C ASP A 98 19.96 3.02 5.36
N PHE A 99 18.69 3.24 5.75
CA PHE A 99 18.31 3.70 7.09
C PHE A 99 17.41 2.73 7.84
N VAL A 100 16.58 1.97 7.12
CA VAL A 100 15.65 1.02 7.73
C VAL A 100 15.60 -0.27 6.92
N ARG A 101 15.41 -1.39 7.62
CA ARG A 101 15.09 -2.68 6.97
C ARG A 101 13.72 -2.59 6.30
N ASP A 102 13.42 -3.54 5.42
CA ASP A 102 12.07 -3.66 4.88
C ASP A 102 11.05 -3.99 5.99
N LEU A 103 10.12 -3.05 6.23
CA LEU A 103 9.03 -3.21 7.19
C LEU A 103 7.70 -3.58 6.51
N TRP A 104 7.66 -3.67 5.17
CA TRP A 104 6.48 -4.04 4.39
C TRP A 104 6.27 -5.56 4.40
N THR A 105 6.11 -6.13 5.60
CA THR A 105 5.85 -7.56 5.79
C THR A 105 4.84 -7.78 6.92
N SER A 106 4.17 -8.93 6.90
CA SER A 106 3.21 -9.31 7.94
C SER A 106 3.83 -9.35 9.34
N LYS A 107 5.10 -9.74 9.45
CA LYS A 107 5.87 -9.72 10.70
C LYS A 107 5.93 -8.35 11.36
N TYR A 108 5.88 -7.28 10.58
CA TYR A 108 5.97 -5.90 11.04
C TYR A 108 4.61 -5.18 11.04
N GLY A 109 3.52 -5.91 10.82
CA GLY A 109 2.15 -5.40 10.93
C GLY A 109 1.65 -4.66 9.70
N SER A 110 2.35 -4.76 8.56
CA SER A 110 1.94 -4.14 7.30
C SER A 110 0.84 -4.95 6.60
N VAL A 111 -0.31 -5.05 7.25
CA VAL A 111 -1.38 -5.97 6.85
C VAL A 111 -2.76 -5.34 6.90
N TYR A 112 -3.69 -5.95 6.18
CA TYR A 112 -5.12 -5.74 6.32
C TYR A 112 -5.86 -7.05 6.59
N SER A 113 -7.10 -6.92 7.02
CA SER A 113 -8.04 -8.04 7.13
C SER A 113 -9.40 -7.63 6.57
N THR A 114 -10.16 -8.62 6.09
CA THR A 114 -11.52 -8.44 5.59
C THR A 114 -12.53 -9.27 6.37
N ASP A 115 -13.78 -8.83 6.36
CA ASP A 115 -14.93 -9.57 6.87
C ASP A 115 -15.46 -10.59 5.84
N GLY A 116 -16.59 -11.22 6.17
CA GLY A 116 -17.24 -12.22 5.32
C GLY A 116 -17.75 -11.69 3.97
N ASP A 117 -17.78 -10.37 3.79
CA ASP A 117 -18.21 -9.69 2.56
C ASP A 117 -17.02 -9.09 1.79
N GLY A 118 -15.79 -9.45 2.17
CA GLY A 118 -14.57 -8.97 1.52
C GLY A 118 -14.30 -7.48 1.76
N SER A 119 -14.82 -6.92 2.86
CA SER A 119 -14.67 -5.53 3.27
C SER A 119 -13.79 -5.40 4.52
N GLY A 120 -12.98 -4.34 4.59
CA GLY A 120 -12.07 -4.13 5.71
C GLY A 120 -11.83 -2.65 5.97
N SER A 121 -11.70 -2.28 7.24
CA SER A 121 -11.24 -0.93 7.61
C SER A 121 -10.47 -0.97 8.93
N SER A 122 -9.25 -0.46 8.91
CA SER A 122 -8.38 -0.35 10.09
C SER A 122 -7.26 0.64 9.80
N HIS A 123 -6.28 0.68 10.69
CA HIS A 123 -5.04 1.41 10.50
C HIS A 123 -3.88 0.73 11.21
N PHE A 124 -2.66 1.10 10.81
CA PHE A 124 -1.43 0.79 11.53
C PHE A 124 -0.44 1.95 11.39
N TYR A 125 0.62 1.92 12.20
CA TYR A 125 1.71 2.88 12.14
C TYR A 125 2.96 2.22 11.59
N LEU A 126 3.69 2.91 10.74
CA LEU A 126 4.92 2.41 10.14
C LEU A 126 5.91 3.55 9.86
N TYR A 127 7.13 3.16 9.52
CA TYR A 127 8.20 4.07 9.10
C TYR A 127 8.99 3.40 7.98
N ASN A 128 9.14 4.06 6.84
CA ASN A 128 9.90 3.53 5.70
C ASN A 128 11.13 4.36 5.36
N ALA A 129 11.53 5.28 6.26
CA ALA A 129 12.64 6.22 6.09
C ALA A 129 12.51 7.15 4.87
N LEU A 130 11.27 7.41 4.45
CA LEU A 130 10.91 8.40 3.44
C LEU A 130 9.97 9.44 4.08
N ASN A 131 10.20 10.72 3.83
CA ASN A 131 9.26 11.77 4.22
C ASN A 131 8.03 11.78 3.30
N ILE A 132 7.05 12.63 3.59
CA ILE A 132 5.84 12.73 2.76
C ILE A 132 6.14 13.03 1.29
N GLY A 133 7.10 13.92 1.00
CA GLY A 133 7.46 14.29 -0.36
C GLY A 133 8.08 13.14 -1.15
N LEU A 134 8.79 12.23 -0.47
CA LEU A 134 9.36 11.02 -1.05
C LEU A 134 8.38 9.84 -1.10
N ASN A 135 7.23 9.92 -0.43
CA ASN A 135 6.12 8.96 -0.61
C ASN A 135 5.08 9.47 -1.63
N TYR A 136 5.04 10.77 -1.90
CA TYR A 136 4.15 11.33 -2.91
C TYR A 136 4.38 10.70 -4.28
N GLY A 137 3.31 10.33 -4.96
CA GLY A 137 3.35 9.71 -6.27
C GLY A 137 3.71 8.22 -6.26
N HIS A 138 4.06 7.64 -5.11
CA HIS A 138 4.28 6.20 -5.01
C HIS A 138 2.97 5.41 -5.02
N THR A 139 3.01 4.17 -5.49
CA THR A 139 1.84 3.29 -5.55
C THR A 139 1.60 2.57 -4.21
N VAL A 140 0.34 2.36 -3.84
CA VAL A 140 -0.09 1.44 -2.78
C VAL A 140 -0.67 0.18 -3.42
N VAL A 141 -0.23 -0.98 -2.95
CA VAL A 141 -0.61 -2.29 -3.49
C VAL A 141 -1.21 -3.16 -2.40
N LEU A 142 -2.30 -3.86 -2.74
CA LEU A 142 -2.88 -4.90 -1.89
C LEU A 142 -2.61 -6.27 -2.51
N HIS A 143 -2.04 -7.14 -1.68
CA HIS A 143 -1.84 -8.56 -1.92
C HIS A 143 -2.80 -9.34 -1.04
N GLY A 144 -3.01 -10.60 -1.32
CA GLY A 144 -3.46 -11.51 -0.26
C GLY A 144 -2.90 -12.89 -0.43
N GLU A 145 -3.69 -13.88 -0.04
CA GLU A 145 -3.19 -15.22 0.26
C GLU A 145 -2.77 -16.03 -0.98
#